data_AF-A0A958N9J7-F1
#
_entry.id   AF-A0A958N9J7-F1
#
_cell.length_a   1.000
_cell.length_b   1.000
_cell.length_c   1.000
_cell.angle_alpha   90.00
_cell.angle_beta   90.00
_cell.angle_gamma   90.00
#
_symmetry.space_group_name_H-M   'P 1'
#
loop_
_entity.id
_entity.type
_entity.pdbx_description
1 polymer ?
#
loop_
_entity_poly.entity_id
_entity_poly.type
_entity_poly.pdbx_seq_one_letter_code
_entity_poly.pdbx_strand_id
1 'polypeptide(L)' 'MRIIGIDPGSRITGIGVLDISCGDVKHVYHGIIQGDDRQKFLDRMLVIGSELGEILRNFQPNVVSM' A
#
# COMPACT_ATOMS: atom_id res chain seq x y z
N MET A 1 -16.11 2.50 -6.19
CA MET A 1 -15.00 1.59 -6.54
C MET A 1 -13.76 2.07 -5.82
N ARG A 2 -13.09 1.22 -5.06
CA ARG A 2 -11.86 1.56 -4.34
C ARG A 2 -10.62 1.08 -5.09
N ILE A 3 -9.65 1.98 -5.27
CA ILE A 3 -8.35 1.68 -5.88
C ILE A 3 -7.26 1.89 -4.83
N ILE A 4 -6.34 0.94 -4.76
CA ILE A 4 -5.06 1.10 -4.06
C ILE A 4 -3.93 1.20 -5.08
N GLY A 5 -3.14 2.28 -5.00
CA GLY A 5 -1.86 2.42 -5.70
C GLY A 5 -0.71 2.05 -4.77
N ILE A 6 0.25 1.30 -5.28
CA ILE A 6 1.44 0.84 -4.55
C ILE A 6 2.68 1.30 -5.34
N ASP A 7 3.56 2.07 -4.71
CA ASP A 7 4.88 2.40 -5.26
C ASP A 7 5.94 1.57 -4.52
N PRO A 8 6.33 0.39 -5.04
CA PRO A 8 7.11 -0.58 -4.30
C PRO A 8 8.57 -0.15 -4.13
N GLY A 9 9.07 -0.24 -2.91
CA GLY A 9 10.48 -0.02 -2.61
C GLY A 9 10.97 -0.83 -1.42
N SER A 10 12.21 -1.29 -1.48
CA SER A 10 12.78 -2.22 -0.49
C SER A 10 13.12 -1.60 0.87
N ARG A 11 12.96 -0.28 0.98
CA ARG A 11 13.17 0.52 2.19
C ARG A 11 11.92 1.32 2.53
N ILE A 12 11.31 1.92 1.51
CA ILE A 12 10.07 2.68 1.62
C ILE A 12 9.16 2.19 0.50
N THR A 13 7.97 1.70 0.84
CA THR A 13 6.90 1.40 -0.12
C THR A 13 5.78 2.40 0.08
N GLY A 14 5.45 3.18 -0.96
CA GLY A 14 4.38 4.15 -0.94
C GLY A 14 3.02 3.50 -1.16
N ILE A 15 1.99 3.98 -0.47
CA ILE A 15 0.60 3.52 -0.58
C ILE A 15 -0.32 4.72 -0.76
N GLY A 16 -1.23 4.63 -1.71
CA GLY A 16 -2.33 5.58 -1.91
C GLY A 16 -3.66 4.85 -2.08
N VAL A 17 -4.74 5.40 -1.52
CA VAL A 17 -6.10 4.83 -1.59
C VAL A 17 -7.08 5.90 -2.04
N LEU A 18 -7.83 5.58 -3.09
CA LEU A 18 -8.84 6.45 -3.67
C LEU A 18 -10.18 5.71 -3.78
N ASP A 19 -11.27 6.42 -3.51
CA ASP A 19 -12.62 5.98 -3.84
C ASP A 19 -13.11 6.75 -5.08
N ILE A 20 -13.59 6.02 -6.07
CA ILE A 20 -14.13 6.55 -7.33
C ILE A 20 -15.63 6.24 -7.40
N SER A 21 -16.44 7.26 -7.67
CA SER A 21 -17.87 7.16 -7.89
C SER A 21 -18.33 8.20 -8.91
N CYS A 22 -19.01 7.77 -9.99
CA CYS A 22 -19.72 8.64 -10.94
C CYS A 22 -19.02 9.98 -11.28
N GLY A 23 -17.75 9.93 -11.70
CA GLY A 23 -16.98 11.12 -12.10
C GLY A 23 -16.25 11.83 -10.96
N ASP A 24 -16.53 11.48 -9.71
CA ASP A 24 -15.83 11.98 -8.54
C ASP A 24 -14.72 11.04 -8.09
N VAL A 25 -13.60 11.64 -7.68
CA VAL A 25 -12.46 10.97 -7.05
C VAL A 25 -12.28 11.53 -5.65
N LYS A 26 -12.31 10.64 -4.66
CA LYS A 26 -12.13 10.99 -3.24
C LYS A 26 -10.86 10.34 -2.71
N HIS A 27 -9.99 11.16 -2.12
CA HIS A 27 -8.86 10.68 -1.33
C HIS A 27 -9.38 9.97 -0.07
N VAL A 28 -8.88 8.75 0.18
CA VAL A 28 -9.22 7.95 1.35
C VAL A 28 -8.04 7.89 2.32
N TYR A 29 -6.86 7.56 1.81
CA TYR A 29 -5.64 7.38 2.61
C TYR A 29 -4.39 7.52 1.75
N HIS A 30 -3.30 7.95 2.36
CA HIS A 30 -1.95 7.70 1.85
C HIS A 30 -1.03 7.40 3.02
N GLY A 31 0.06 6.69 2.72
CA GLY A 31 1.05 6.34 3.73
C GLY A 31 2.27 5.68 3.12
N ILE A 32 3.16 5.26 4.01
CA ILE A 32 4.34 4.49 3.65
C ILE A 32 4.43 3.26 4.54
N ILE A 33 4.95 2.18 3.99
CA ILE A 33 5.53 1.08 4.76
C ILE A 33 7.03 1.31 4.77
N GLN A 34 7.61 1.42 5.96
CA GLN A 34 9.04 1.67 6.14
C GLN A 34 9.73 0.42 6.67
N GLY A 35 10.56 -0.21 5.82
CA GLY A 35 11.44 -1.28 6.24
C GLY A 35 12.62 -0.74 7.06
N ASP A 36 13.07 -1.50 8.06
CA ASP A 36 14.26 -1.15 8.84
C ASP A 36 15.53 -1.47 8.03
N ASP A 37 16.30 -0.42 7.70
CA ASP A 37 17.54 -0.52 6.95
C ASP A 37 18.62 -1.41 7.60
N ARG A 38 18.50 -1.67 8.90
CA ARG A 38 19.40 -2.55 9.65
C ARG A 38 19.07 -4.04 9.45
N GLN A 39 17.86 -4.36 9.00
CA GLN A 39 17.44 -5.73 8.72
C GLN A 39 18.02 -6.23 7.39
N LYS A 40 18.12 -7.55 7.21
CA LYS A 40 18.50 -8.12 5.90
C LYS A 40 17.38 -7.89 4.90
N PHE A 41 17.73 -7.92 3.61
CA PHE A 41 16.77 -7.68 2.51
C PHE A 41 15.51 -8.55 2.63
N LEU A 42 15.65 -9.86 2.86
CA LEU A 42 14.52 -10.78 2.95
C LEU A 42 13.64 -10.49 4.18
N ASP A 43 14.24 -10.11 5.31
CA ASP A 43 13.49 -9.75 6.53
C ASP A 43 12.65 -8.49 6.27
N ARG A 44 13.22 -7.47 5.59
CA ARG A 44 12.46 -6.28 5.18
C ARG A 44 11.30 -6.62 4.23
N MET A 45 11.52 -7.52 3.27
CA MET A 45 10.47 -7.97 2.35
C MET A 45 9.34 -8.69 3.08
N LEU A 46 9.65 -9.44 4.15
CA LEU A 46 8.64 -10.07 4.99
C LEU A 46 7.79 -9.03 5.71
N VAL A 47 8.41 -7.99 6.28
CA VAL A 47 7.70 -6.88 6.94
C VAL A 47 6.81 -6.15 5.93
N ILE A 48 7.36 -5.74 4.80
CA ILE A 48 6.62 -5.03 3.74
C ILE A 48 5.42 -5.84 3.25
N GLY A 49 5.62 -7.15 2.99
CA GLY A 49 4.54 -8.03 2.57
C GLY A 49 3.45 -8.22 3.63
N SER A 50 3.84 -8.31 4.91
CA SER A 50 2.91 -8.49 6.03
C SER A 50 2.04 -7.25 6.23
N GLU A 51 2.64 -6.07 6.26
CA GLU A 51 1.94 -4.79 6.40
C GLU A 51 1.05 -4.50 5.19
N LEU A 52 1.53 -4.75 3.96
CA LEU A 52 0.70 -4.61 2.77
C LEU A 52 -0.52 -5.55 2.84
N GLY A 53 -0.33 -6.77 3.34
CA GLY A 53 -1.43 -7.70 3.57
C GLY A 53 -2.48 -7.17 4.55
N GLU A 54 -2.08 -6.47 5.61
CA GLU A 54 -3.00 -5.80 6.53
C GLU A 54 -3.75 -4.64 5.87
N ILE A 55 -3.05 -3.81 5.12
CA ILE A 55 -3.64 -2.70 4.35
C ILE A 55 -4.71 -3.23 3.39
N LEU A 56 -4.41 -4.29 2.62
CA LEU A 56 -5.35 -4.88 1.69
C LEU A 56 -6.58 -5.46 2.41
N ARG A 57 -6.40 -6.10 3.58
CA ARG A 57 -7.51 -6.60 4.41
C ARG A 57 -8.38 -5.48 4.96
N ASN A 58 -7.77 -4.38 5.39
CA ASN A 58 -8.47 -3.25 6.01
C ASN A 58 -9.26 -2.43 4.99
N PHE A 59 -8.66 -2.17 3.82
CA PHE A 59 -9.29 -1.31 2.81
C PHE A 59 -10.17 -2.05 1.81
N GLN A 60 -9.93 -3.36 1.60
CA GLN A 60 -10.66 -4.21 0.64
C GLN A 60 -10.84 -3.55 -0.74
N PRO A 61 -9.74 -3.20 -1.44
CA PRO A 61 -9.84 -2.51 -2.72
C PRO A 61 -10.46 -3.40 -3.81
N ASN A 62 -11.09 -2.77 -4.79
CA ASN A 62 -11.54 -3.44 -6.00
C ASN A 62 -10.40 -3.61 -7.01
N VAL A 63 -9.43 -2.69 -7.00
CA VAL A 63 -8.29 -2.66 -7.93
C VAL A 63 -7.01 -2.35 -7.15
N VAL A 64 -5.94 -3.05 -7.49
CA VAL A 64 -4.57 -2.71 -7.09
C VAL A 64 -3.82 -2.26 -8.34
N SER A 65 -3.13 -1.12 -8.26
CA SER A 65 -2.26 -0.57 -9.29
C SER A 65 -0.85 -0.45 -8.74
N MET A 66 0.14 -0.65 -9.61
CA MET A 66 1.56 -0.53 -9.32
C MET A 66 2.29 0.22 -10.41
#